data_AF-A0A031JAU6-F1
#
_entry.id   AF-A0A031JAU6-F1
#
_cell.length_a   1.000
_cell.length_b   1.000
_cell.length_c   1.000
_cell.angle_alpha   90.00
_cell.angle_beta   90.00
_cell.angle_gamma   90.00
#
_symmetry.space_group_name_H-M   'P 1'
#
loop_
_entity.id
_entity.type
_entity.pdbx_description
1 polymer ?
#
loop_
_entity_poly.entity_id
_entity_poly.type
_entity_poly.pdbx_seq_one_letter_code
_entity_poly.pdbx_strand_id
1 'polypeptide(L)'
;MIDRVQDRFEVWPARLAADTAYGSAENLAWLVHEKGIKPHIPIFDHSNRRTGSFQRSAFRFEHKRDVYVCPGEKDLKRQHRNFATSRSGVDQDGFM
;
A
#
# COMPACT_ATOMS: atom_id res chain seq x y z
N MET A 1 18.28 16.38 -6.22
CA MET A 1 17.99 17.83 -6.03
C MET A 1 18.29 18.27 -4.60
N ILE A 2 17.73 17.60 -3.58
CA ILE A 2 17.93 17.94 -2.16
C ILE A 2 19.41 17.89 -1.75
N ASP A 3 20.14 16.82 -2.10
CA ASP A 3 21.56 16.70 -1.75
C ASP A 3 22.38 17.88 -2.31
N ARG A 4 22.12 18.25 -3.56
CA ARG A 4 22.78 19.40 -4.20
C ARG A 4 22.50 20.73 -3.47
N VAL A 5 21.32 20.90 -2.87
CA VAL A 5 20.98 22.11 -2.09
C VAL A 5 21.74 22.12 -0.77
N GLN A 6 21.87 20.96 -0.13
CA GLN A 6 22.68 20.79 1.08
C GLN A 6 24.15 21.12 0.77
N ASP A 7 24.71 20.55 -0.31
CA ASP A 7 26.12 20.74 -0.67
C ASP A 7 26.46 22.17 -1.09
N ARG A 8 25.56 22.85 -1.82
CA ARG A 8 25.86 24.18 -2.39
C ARG A 8 25.48 25.34 -1.50
N PHE A 9 24.45 25.17 -0.68
CA PHE A 9 23.85 26.25 0.08
C PHE A 9 23.83 25.97 1.58
N GLU A 10 24.27 24.79 2.02
CA GLU A 10 24.29 24.40 3.44
C GLU A 10 22.90 24.52 4.10
N VAL A 11 21.84 24.16 3.35
CA VAL A 11 20.45 24.20 3.83
C VAL A 11 19.90 22.79 4.03
N TRP A 12 19.45 22.50 5.25
CA TRP A 12 18.76 21.27 5.63
C TRP A 12 17.29 21.56 5.99
N PRO A 13 16.36 21.45 5.02
CA PRO A 13 14.97 21.80 5.26
C PRO A 13 14.27 20.76 6.13
N ALA A 14 13.57 21.20 7.18
CA ALA A 14 12.74 20.29 7.99
C ALA A 14 11.44 19.85 7.28
N ARG A 15 11.00 20.61 6.27
CA ARG A 15 9.75 20.40 5.51
C ARG A 15 9.99 20.64 4.02
N LEU A 16 9.36 19.83 3.17
CA LEU A 16 9.47 19.95 1.71
C LEU A 16 8.08 19.88 1.07
N ALA A 17 7.73 20.87 0.25
CA ALA A 17 6.55 20.83 -0.61
C ALA A 17 6.98 20.61 -2.06
N ALA A 18 6.26 19.76 -2.78
CA ALA A 18 6.49 19.46 -4.19
C ALA A 18 5.21 19.00 -4.86
N ASP A 19 5.22 18.90 -6.18
CA ASP A 19 4.10 18.35 -6.93
C ASP A 19 3.95 16.82 -6.75
N THR A 20 2.81 16.29 -7.19
CA THR A 20 2.44 14.87 -7.05
C THR A 20 3.38 13.92 -7.79
N ALA A 21 4.14 14.37 -8.79
CA ALA A 21 5.09 13.50 -9.50
C ALA A 21 6.25 13.07 -8.59
N TYR A 22 6.55 13.85 -7.54
CA TYR A 22 7.49 13.49 -6.48
C TYR A 22 6.86 12.64 -5.35
N GLY A 23 5.58 12.31 -5.43
CA GLY A 23 4.84 11.55 -4.42
C GLY A 23 5.00 10.03 -4.49
N SER A 24 6.06 9.51 -5.14
CA SER A 24 6.31 8.07 -5.18
C SER A 24 6.63 7.51 -3.79
N ALA A 25 6.23 6.26 -3.52
CA ALA A 25 6.46 5.63 -2.22
C ALA A 25 7.94 5.59 -1.83
N GLU A 26 8.81 5.28 -2.78
CA GLU A 26 10.27 5.26 -2.58
C GLU A 26 10.81 6.65 -2.21
N ASN A 27 10.40 7.71 -2.92
CA ASN A 27 10.86 9.06 -2.64
C ASN A 27 10.36 9.57 -1.28
N LEU A 28 9.12 9.26 -0.92
CA LEU A 28 8.56 9.60 0.39
C LEU A 28 9.28 8.87 1.53
N ALA A 29 9.57 7.57 1.35
CA ALA A 29 10.31 6.79 2.33
C ALA A 29 11.73 7.36 2.53
N TRP A 30 12.42 7.68 1.45
CA TRP A 30 13.74 8.32 1.48
C TRP A 30 13.71 9.67 2.21
N LEU A 31 12.75 10.54 1.88
CA LEU A 31 12.59 11.84 2.54
C LEU A 31 12.38 11.72 4.05
N VAL A 32 11.51 10.80 4.48
CA VAL A 32 11.13 10.64 5.89
C VAL A 32 12.21 9.91 6.69
N HIS A 33 12.64 8.74 6.22
CA HIS A 33 13.46 7.82 7.01
C HIS A 33 14.96 8.10 6.89
N GLU A 34 15.42 8.55 5.72
CA GLU A 34 16.84 8.80 5.51
C GLU A 34 17.17 10.28 5.69
N LYS A 35 16.33 11.18 5.18
CA LYS A 35 16.60 12.63 5.25
C LYS A 35 15.96 13.32 6.45
N GLY A 36 15.02 12.69 7.15
CA GLY A 36 14.31 13.31 8.28
C GLY A 36 13.47 14.54 7.88
N ILE A 37 13.11 14.65 6.60
CA ILE A 37 12.35 15.76 6.03
C ILE A 37 10.88 15.39 6.03
N LYS A 38 10.02 16.28 6.53
CA LYS A 38 8.57 16.08 6.48
C LYS A 38 8.02 16.46 5.10
N PRO A 39 7.50 15.51 4.30
CA PRO A 39 6.95 15.83 3.00
C PRO A 39 5.53 16.43 3.12
N HIS A 40 5.30 17.47 2.35
CA HIS A 40 4.00 18.09 2.06
C HIS A 40 3.74 17.95 0.56
N ILE A 41 3.67 16.69 0.11
CA ILE A 41 3.56 16.30 -1.29
C ILE A 41 2.23 15.56 -1.46
N PRO A 42 1.34 16.00 -2.38
CA PRO A 42 0.13 15.23 -2.68
C PRO A 42 0.48 13.84 -3.20
N ILE A 43 -0.30 12.83 -2.82
CA ILE A 43 -0.11 11.45 -3.29
C ILE A 43 -1.23 11.12 -4.28
N PHE A 44 -0.89 10.46 -5.38
CA PHE A 44 -1.89 9.89 -6.26
C PHE A 44 -2.64 8.77 -5.55
N ASP A 45 -3.86 9.06 -5.11
CA ASP A 45 -4.76 8.03 -4.63
C ASP A 45 -5.44 7.33 -5.81
N HIS A 46 -5.05 6.08 -6.05
CA HIS A 46 -5.66 5.24 -7.07
C HIS A 46 -6.89 4.47 -6.57
N SER A 47 -7.27 4.61 -5.30
CA SER A 47 -8.46 3.96 -4.73
C SER A 47 -9.71 4.21 -5.58
N ASN A 48 -9.84 5.41 -6.15
CA ASN A 48 -10.98 5.82 -6.96
C ASN A 48 -10.76 5.72 -8.48
N ARG A 49 -9.60 5.21 -8.94
CA ARG A 49 -9.29 5.14 -10.37
C ARG A 49 -10.11 4.04 -11.04
N ARG A 50 -10.78 4.37 -12.14
CA ARG A 50 -11.62 3.45 -12.90
C ARG A 50 -10.77 2.77 -13.99
N THR A 51 -9.96 1.80 -13.59
CA THR A 51 -9.02 1.07 -14.47
C THR A 51 -9.61 -0.26 -14.99
N GLY A 52 -10.92 -0.47 -14.83
CA GLY A 52 -11.58 -1.75 -15.16
C GLY A 52 -11.37 -2.86 -14.12
N SER A 53 -10.49 -2.64 -13.14
CA SER A 53 -10.36 -3.46 -11.93
C SER A 53 -11.42 -3.07 -10.88
N PHE A 54 -11.80 -4.04 -10.02
CA PHE A 54 -12.64 -3.77 -8.86
C PHE A 54 -11.83 -3.07 -7.75
N GLN A 55 -12.41 -2.03 -7.17
CA GLN A 55 -11.82 -1.34 -6.02
C GLN A 55 -11.96 -2.20 -4.75
N ARG A 56 -11.07 -1.99 -3.78
CA ARG A 56 -11.11 -2.72 -2.50
C ARG A 56 -12.45 -2.58 -1.77
N SER A 57 -13.05 -1.39 -1.82
CA SER A 57 -14.36 -1.08 -1.22
C SER A 57 -15.52 -1.87 -1.82
N ALA A 58 -15.36 -2.38 -3.05
CA ALA A 58 -16.40 -3.13 -3.75
C ALA A 58 -16.46 -4.60 -3.31
N PHE A 59 -15.47 -5.09 -2.55
CA PHE A 59 -15.47 -6.45 -2.02
C PHE A 59 -16.26 -6.51 -0.71
N ARG A 60 -17.11 -7.52 -0.56
CA ARG A 60 -17.84 -7.81 0.67
C ARG A 60 -17.18 -8.95 1.43
N PHE A 61 -16.89 -8.76 2.70
CA PHE A 61 -16.38 -9.85 3.55
C PHE A 61 -17.53 -10.72 4.09
N GLU A 62 -17.44 -12.03 3.88
CA GLU A 62 -18.38 -13.02 4.41
C GLU A 62 -17.74 -13.76 5.59
N HIS A 63 -18.06 -13.30 6.80
CA HIS A 63 -17.47 -13.80 8.04
C HIS A 63 -17.62 -15.32 8.26
N LYS A 64 -18.76 -15.91 7.84
CA LYS A 64 -19.02 -17.35 8.06
C LYS A 64 -18.06 -18.27 7.30
N ARG A 65 -17.56 -17.80 6.16
CA ARG A 65 -16.72 -18.57 5.24
C ARG A 65 -15.28 -18.08 5.21
N ASP A 66 -15.01 -16.97 5.90
CA ASP A 66 -13.73 -16.28 5.90
C ASP A 66 -13.22 -15.93 4.48
N VAL A 67 -14.11 -15.38 3.65
CA VAL A 67 -13.80 -15.01 2.26
C VAL A 67 -14.24 -13.59 1.93
N TYR A 68 -13.53 -12.96 0.99
CA TYR A 68 -14.01 -11.76 0.32
C TYR A 68 -14.72 -12.13 -0.97
N VAL A 69 -15.92 -11.61 -1.19
CA VAL A 69 -16.70 -11.80 -2.43
C VAL A 69 -16.58 -10.53 -3.26
N CYS A 70 -16.12 -10.67 -4.51
CA CYS A 70 -16.01 -9.54 -5.44
C CYS A 70 -17.37 -9.20 -6.09
N PRO A 71 -17.53 -8.02 -6.70
CA PRO A 71 -18.76 -7.65 -7.42
C PRO A 71 -19.16 -8.59 -8.57
N GLY A 72 -18.22 -9.38 -9.09
CA GLY A 72 -18.48 -10.42 -10.09
C GLY A 72 -18.80 -11.79 -9.49
N GLU A 73 -19.20 -11.84 -8.21
CA GLU A 73 -19.59 -13.06 -7.47
C GLU A 73 -18.50 -14.15 -7.38
N LYS A 74 -17.23 -13.75 -7.46
CA LYS A 74 -16.09 -14.67 -7.27
C LYS A 74 -15.52 -14.53 -5.87
N ASP A 75 -15.19 -15.67 -5.27
CA ASP A 75 -14.54 -15.74 -3.98
C ASP A 75 -13.03 -15.44 -4.10
N LEU A 76 -12.56 -14.48 -3.32
CA LEU A 76 -11.16 -14.24 -3.04
C LEU A 76 -10.83 -14.88 -1.70
N LYS A 77 -10.24 -16.09 -1.77
CA LYS A 77 -9.78 -16.84 -0.59
C LYS A 77 -8.48 -16.25 -0.08
N ARG A 78 -8.32 -16.22 1.25
CA ARG A 78 -7.08 -15.85 1.93
C ARG A 78 -5.88 -16.68 1.45
N GLN A 79 -6.11 -17.95 1.13
CA GLN A 79 -5.11 -18.87 0.60
C GLN A 79 -5.64 -19.54 -0.69
N HIS A 80 -4.83 -19.50 -1.76
CA HIS A 80 -5.17 -20.10 -3.06
C HIS A 80 -4.25 -21.28 -3.41
N ARG A 81 -3.65 -21.92 -2.39
CA ARG A 81 -2.82 -23.11 -2.55
C ARG A 81 -3.68 -24.37 -2.38
N ASN A 82 -3.63 -25.25 -3.36
CA ASN A 82 -4.12 -26.62 -3.21
C ASN A 82 -3.07 -27.41 -2.45
N PHE A 83 -3.21 -27.48 -1.12
CA PHE A 83 -2.32 -28.34 -0.33
C PHE A 83 -2.67 -29.80 -0.61
N ALA A 84 -1.67 -30.61 -0.98
CA ALA A 84 -1.83 -32.06 -1.12
C ALA A 84 -2.14 -32.73 0.23
N THR A 85 -1.65 -32.14 1.32
CA THR A 85 -1.93 -32.56 2.70
C THR A 85 -2.35 -31.33 3.50
N SER A 86 -3.47 -31.42 4.23
CA SER A 86 -3.91 -30.33 5.11
C SER A 86 -2.83 -30.00 6.15
N ARG A 87 -2.64 -28.71 6.45
CA ARG A 87 -1.70 -28.29 7.49
C ARG A 87 -2.31 -28.62 8.84
N SER A 88 -1.61 -29.42 9.65
CA SER A 88 -1.94 -29.60 11.06
C SER A 88 -1.55 -28.34 11.84
N GLY A 89 -2.42 -27.93 12.78
CA GLY A 89 -2.16 -26.80 13.67
C GLY A 89 -2.56 -25.42 13.13
N VAL A 90 -3.36 -25.35 12.06
CA VAL A 90 -4.00 -24.10 11.63
C VAL A 90 -5.38 -24.00 12.30
N ASP A 91 -5.62 -22.92 13.04
CA ASP A 91 -6.93 -22.67 13.65
C ASP A 91 -8.01 -22.33 12.61
N GLN A 92 -9.26 -22.18 13.06
CA GLN A 92 -10.38 -21.83 12.16
C GLN A 92 -10.20 -20.47 11.47
N ASP A 93 -9.32 -19.62 12.00
CA ASP A 93 -9.03 -18.27 11.51
C ASP A 93 -7.80 -18.23 10.58
N GLY A 94 -7.15 -19.36 10.34
CA GLY A 94 -6.04 -19.48 9.39
C GLY A 94 -4.68 -19.05 9.93
N PHE A 95 -4.54 -18.90 11.25
CA PHE A 95 -3.27 -18.60 11.93
C PHE A 95 -2.60 -19.89 12.44
N MET A 96 -1.27 -19.85 12.55
CA MET A 96 -0.43 -20.91 13.14
C MET A 96 0.02 -20.50 14.52
#